data_AF-A0A7S0I4H7-F1
#
_entry.id   AF-A0A7S0I4H7-F1
#
_cell.length_a   1.000
_cell.length_b   1.000
_cell.length_c   1.000
_cell.angle_alpha   90.00
_cell.angle_beta   90.00
_cell.angle_gamma   90.00
#
_symmetry.space_group_name_H-M   'P 1'
#
loop_
_entity.id
_entity.type
_entity.pdbx_description
1 polymer ?
#
loop_
_entity_poly.entity_id
_entity_poly.type
_entity_poly.pdbx_seq_one_letter_code
_entity_poly.pdbx_strand_id
1 'polypeptide(L)'
;GGWSRLLNMADAKYLQEAVGPALTAGLASVAAVQPEDPVDYLAHWLLKYLAVEEQKILAVKAKEHAEREKQNVEADEQTKIHEQGDNARRLHACKESLSKETTVDKLYNSLIETLRKETEAENVYVALLEQRDAPEGAPPEAEEEAVPPPEGWSVEEGRWTNVPEGEEPPAPWVPPKIMPRVPTYCALKYKYANRENAWLRGKEILSPALSKGLDTVCFHAVNERKSILVANVLESDPALIFHGMPMPGSFAVCPLLASENDKYLEGQVLGLICIDTLNSSAYLSEKDLDVLQDLRSTVSATHEKLIREAKERLEEEQAAASRLLNEESVVPDENKPAAEDGIDELQTKLAFANDLVKKVKDMIGERMPVERKDEHGHELSEITTFEEGSVAHRVVACVESLVKVSQGDSYLSDMADALSKFDLLGVDQELLDECRAKLNPEGQEPVTKETEMPFTAKLLVALVLIVLELGDAAVKLATLKAEKAAEEAAAAAAAAAAA
;
A
#
# COMPACT_ATOMS: atom_id res chain seq x y z
N GLY A 1 -85.88 45.44 29.44
CA GLY A 1 -86.54 44.18 29.84
C GLY A 1 -85.74 42.95 29.48
N GLY A 2 -85.52 42.67 28.18
CA GLY A 2 -84.91 41.40 27.72
C GLY A 2 -83.41 41.24 27.97
N TRP A 3 -82.61 42.31 27.85
CA TRP A 3 -81.14 42.23 27.98
C TRP A 3 -80.66 41.96 29.42
N SER A 4 -81.42 42.41 30.43
CA SER A 4 -81.11 42.16 31.84
C SER A 4 -81.37 40.71 32.28
N ARG A 5 -82.32 39.99 31.63
CA ARG A 5 -82.54 38.56 31.89
C ARG A 5 -81.45 37.68 31.27
N LEU A 6 -80.93 38.05 30.10
CA LEU A 6 -79.89 37.30 29.42
C LEU A 6 -78.53 37.42 30.12
N LEU A 7 -78.17 38.61 30.64
CA LEU A 7 -77.00 38.76 31.49
C LEU A 7 -77.09 37.88 32.75
N ASN A 8 -78.24 37.88 33.44
CA ASN A 8 -78.41 37.06 34.64
C ASN A 8 -78.28 35.55 34.37
N MET A 9 -78.63 35.07 33.17
CA MET A 9 -78.46 33.66 32.81
C MET A 9 -77.01 33.30 32.48
N ALA A 10 -76.26 34.21 31.85
CA ALA A 10 -74.84 34.02 31.60
C ALA A 10 -74.03 34.03 32.90
N ASP A 11 -74.36 34.94 33.82
CA ASP A 11 -73.70 35.06 35.13
C ASP A 11 -74.00 33.84 36.02
N ALA A 12 -75.25 33.37 36.03
CA ALA A 12 -75.62 32.15 36.77
C ALA A 12 -74.88 30.92 36.24
N LYS A 13 -74.75 30.78 34.92
CA LYS A 13 -74.00 29.68 34.30
C LYS A 13 -72.51 29.78 34.62
N TYR A 14 -71.93 30.97 34.53
CA TYR A 14 -70.53 31.20 34.88
C TYR A 14 -70.23 30.84 36.34
N LEU A 15 -71.09 31.27 37.28
CA LEU A 15 -70.93 30.92 38.70
C LEU A 15 -71.10 29.41 38.94
N GLN A 16 -72.07 28.78 38.28
CA GLN A 16 -72.29 27.34 38.39
C GLN A 16 -71.09 26.55 37.87
N GLU A 17 -70.44 26.99 36.79
CA GLU A 17 -69.28 26.34 36.19
C GLU A 17 -67.99 26.64 36.98
N ALA A 18 -67.77 27.88 37.40
CA ALA A 18 -66.53 28.33 38.02
C ALA A 18 -66.42 27.98 39.51
N VAL A 19 -67.49 28.18 40.29
CA VAL A 19 -67.47 27.97 41.76
C VAL A 19 -68.39 26.86 42.22
N GLY A 20 -69.31 26.39 41.38
CA GLY A 20 -70.28 25.35 41.72
C GLY A 20 -69.65 24.06 42.26
N PRO A 21 -68.64 23.45 41.60
CA PRO A 21 -68.01 22.23 42.11
C PRO A 21 -67.32 22.41 43.45
N ALA A 22 -66.56 23.50 43.63
CA ALA A 22 -65.84 23.81 44.86
C ALA A 22 -66.82 24.09 46.01
N LEU A 23 -67.85 24.92 45.79
CA LEU A 23 -68.87 25.21 46.79
C LEU A 23 -69.69 23.97 47.15
N THR A 24 -70.06 23.13 46.18
CA THR A 24 -70.82 21.89 46.47
C THR A 24 -70.02 20.93 47.34
N ALA A 25 -68.72 20.72 47.04
CA ALA A 25 -67.85 19.88 47.84
C ALA A 25 -67.54 20.48 49.22
N GLY A 26 -67.35 21.79 49.31
CA GLY A 26 -67.14 22.50 50.57
C GLY A 26 -68.37 22.43 51.48
N LEU A 27 -69.57 22.69 50.93
CA LEU A 27 -70.83 22.58 51.66
C LEU A 27 -71.11 21.14 52.10
N ALA A 28 -70.77 20.14 51.27
CA ALA A 28 -70.85 18.73 51.68
C ALA A 28 -69.91 18.42 52.86
N SER A 29 -68.69 18.98 52.87
CA SER A 29 -67.75 18.82 54.00
C SER A 29 -68.25 19.51 55.27
N VAL A 30 -68.84 20.72 55.16
CA VAL A 30 -69.45 21.43 56.30
C VAL A 30 -70.59 20.60 56.89
N ALA A 31 -71.45 20.03 56.03
CA ALA A 31 -72.58 19.20 56.46
C ALA A 31 -72.13 17.92 57.19
N ALA A 32 -70.99 17.34 56.78
CA ALA A 32 -70.44 16.14 57.40
C ALA A 32 -69.73 16.40 58.74
N VAL A 33 -68.99 17.51 58.86
CA VAL A 33 -68.18 17.84 60.05
C VAL A 33 -68.98 18.59 61.12
N GLN A 34 -69.99 19.36 60.71
CA GLN A 34 -70.83 20.21 61.58
C GLN A 34 -70.00 21.12 62.51
N PRO A 35 -69.14 21.98 61.95
CA PRO A 35 -68.32 22.91 62.74
C PRO A 35 -69.17 23.94 63.48
N GLU A 36 -68.62 24.51 64.56
CA GLU A 36 -69.27 25.55 65.35
C GLU A 36 -69.46 26.85 64.54
N ASP A 37 -68.51 27.19 63.67
CA ASP A 37 -68.63 28.25 62.67
C ASP A 37 -68.56 27.67 61.23
N PRO A 38 -69.70 27.47 60.55
CA PRO A 38 -69.73 26.90 59.21
C PRO A 38 -69.20 27.83 58.13
N VAL A 39 -69.21 29.16 58.34
CA VAL A 39 -68.74 30.12 57.34
C VAL A 39 -67.22 30.19 57.37
N ASP A 40 -66.63 30.28 58.56
CA ASP A 40 -65.16 30.30 58.71
C ASP A 40 -64.53 28.97 58.25
N TYR A 41 -65.15 27.83 58.60
CA TYR A 41 -64.70 26.53 58.11
C TYR A 41 -64.78 26.44 56.58
N LEU A 42 -65.87 26.91 55.96
CA LEU A 42 -66.02 26.89 54.50
C LEU A 42 -64.96 27.76 53.81
N ALA A 43 -64.63 28.93 54.38
CA ALA A 43 -63.59 29.80 53.85
C ALA A 43 -62.21 29.11 53.88
N HIS A 44 -61.82 28.52 55.01
CA HIS A 44 -60.58 27.76 55.13
C HIS A 44 -60.55 26.54 54.20
N TRP A 45 -61.69 25.85 54.04
CA TRP A 45 -61.81 24.72 53.13
C TRP A 45 -61.60 25.14 51.68
N LEU A 46 -62.19 26.25 51.24
CA LEU A 46 -62.04 26.77 49.88
C LEU A 46 -60.58 27.19 49.58
N LEU A 47 -59.88 27.80 50.54
CA LEU A 47 -58.46 28.11 50.42
C LEU A 47 -57.61 26.83 50.26
N LYS A 48 -57.90 25.79 51.05
CA LYS A 48 -57.24 24.49 50.94
C LYS A 48 -57.54 23.81 49.60
N TYR A 49 -58.78 23.90 49.12
CA TYR A 49 -59.19 23.36 47.82
C TYR A 49 -58.42 24.02 46.67
N LEU A 50 -58.29 25.35 46.68
CA LEU A 50 -57.48 26.08 45.71
C LEU A 50 -56.01 25.66 45.74
N ALA A 51 -55.40 25.57 46.92
CA ALA A 51 -54.02 25.12 47.05
C ALA A 51 -53.78 23.71 46.48
N VAL A 52 -54.73 22.79 46.69
CA VAL A 52 -54.67 21.44 46.12
C VAL A 52 -54.84 21.47 44.60
N GLU A 53 -55.73 22.31 44.07
CA GLU A 53 -55.96 22.39 42.63
C GLU A 53 -54.79 23.04 41.88
N GLU A 54 -54.21 24.10 42.45
CA GLU A 54 -52.95 24.69 41.94
C GLU A 54 -51.81 23.67 41.95
N GLN A 55 -51.68 22.88 43.02
CA GLN A 55 -50.68 21.82 43.10
C GLN A 55 -50.88 20.75 42.02
N LYS A 56 -52.13 20.38 41.70
CA LYS A 56 -52.41 19.44 40.59
C LYS A 56 -52.04 20.04 39.24
N ILE A 57 -52.40 21.29 38.97
CA ILE A 57 -52.07 21.97 37.71
C ILE A 57 -50.54 22.05 37.55
N LEU A 58 -49.82 22.42 38.62
CA LEU A 58 -48.37 22.44 38.62
C LEU A 58 -47.79 21.04 38.39
N ALA A 59 -48.35 20.00 39.01
CA ALA A 59 -47.91 18.62 38.81
C ALA A 59 -48.14 18.13 37.37
N VAL A 60 -49.24 18.51 36.72
CA VAL A 60 -49.51 18.19 35.31
C VAL A 60 -48.50 18.90 34.40
N LYS A 61 -48.28 20.21 34.60
CA LYS A 61 -47.29 20.97 33.83
C LYS A 61 -45.87 20.43 34.00
N ALA A 62 -45.49 20.04 35.23
CA ALA A 62 -44.19 19.43 35.49
C ALA A 62 -44.03 18.08 34.77
N LYS A 63 -45.10 17.26 34.72
CA LYS A 63 -45.09 16.00 33.95
C LYS A 63 -44.96 16.24 32.45
N GLU A 64 -45.69 17.21 31.90
CA GLU A 64 -45.59 17.57 30.47
C GLU A 64 -44.18 18.08 30.11
N HIS A 65 -43.56 18.88 30.98
CA HIS A 65 -42.18 19.33 30.76
C HIS A 65 -41.20 18.16 30.78
N ALA A 66 -41.29 17.28 31.78
CA ALA A 66 -40.45 16.10 31.88
C ALA A 66 -40.61 15.14 30.68
N GLU A 67 -41.84 14.98 30.17
CA GLU A 67 -42.10 14.16 28.99
C GLU A 67 -41.52 14.78 27.71
N ARG A 68 -41.61 16.11 27.55
CA ARG A 68 -40.97 16.81 26.43
C ARG A 68 -39.44 16.72 26.48
N GLU A 69 -38.85 16.88 27.67
CA GLU A 69 -37.40 16.71 27.84
C GLU A 69 -36.96 15.28 27.51
N LYS A 70 -37.72 14.27 27.96
CA LYS A 70 -37.45 12.86 27.63
C LYS A 70 -37.51 12.61 26.13
N GLN A 71 -38.53 13.13 25.43
CA GLN A 71 -38.67 13.00 23.98
C GLN A 71 -37.51 13.69 23.23
N ASN A 72 -37.06 14.85 23.70
CA ASN A 72 -35.92 15.54 23.10
C ASN A 72 -34.61 14.76 23.28
N VAL A 73 -34.36 14.22 24.48
CA VAL A 73 -33.17 13.39 24.74
C VAL A 73 -33.20 12.12 23.91
N GLU A 74 -34.35 11.44 23.81
CA GLU A 74 -34.49 10.24 22.98
C GLU A 74 -34.28 10.55 21.49
N ALA A 75 -34.79 11.68 21.00
CA ALA A 75 -34.58 12.12 19.61
C ALA A 75 -33.09 12.44 19.34
N ASP A 76 -32.43 13.15 20.25
CA ASP A 76 -31.00 13.49 20.14
C ASP A 76 -30.09 12.24 20.25
N GLU A 77 -30.47 11.25 21.05
CA GLU A 77 -29.77 9.96 21.10
C GLU A 77 -29.96 9.18 19.79
N GLN A 78 -31.18 9.18 19.24
CA GLN A 78 -31.48 8.46 18.02
C GLN A 78 -30.81 9.07 16.78
N THR A 79 -30.67 10.39 16.70
CA THR A 79 -29.89 11.05 15.64
C THR A 79 -28.41 10.72 15.75
N LYS A 80 -27.82 10.76 16.96
CA LYS A 80 -26.42 10.36 17.18
C LYS A 80 -26.15 8.91 16.78
N ILE A 81 -27.06 7.98 17.11
CA ILE A 81 -26.92 6.57 16.72
C ILE A 81 -26.99 6.42 15.19
N HIS A 82 -27.89 7.13 14.51
CA HIS A 82 -27.99 7.08 13.06
C HIS A 82 -26.74 7.65 12.38
N GLU A 83 -26.25 8.80 12.84
CA GLU A 83 -25.01 9.42 12.34
C GLU A 83 -23.79 8.51 12.54
N GLN A 84 -23.67 7.89 13.72
CA GLN A 84 -22.61 6.90 13.98
C GLN A 84 -22.71 5.70 13.04
N GLY A 85 -23.93 5.20 12.79
CA GLY A 85 -24.17 4.09 11.87
C GLY A 85 -23.80 4.42 10.42
N ASP A 86 -24.11 5.63 9.95
CA ASP A 86 -23.75 6.09 8.61
C ASP A 86 -22.24 6.28 8.45
N ASN A 87 -21.57 6.84 9.45
CA ASN A 87 -20.12 6.99 9.46
C ASN A 87 -19.43 5.63 9.45
N ALA A 88 -19.89 4.67 10.26
CA ALA A 88 -19.34 3.30 10.26
C ALA A 88 -19.50 2.61 8.89
N ARG A 89 -20.64 2.81 8.20
CA ARG A 89 -20.87 2.28 6.85
C ARG A 89 -19.93 2.90 5.82
N ARG A 90 -19.73 4.23 5.86
CA ARG A 90 -18.80 4.93 4.97
C ARG A 90 -17.37 4.46 5.18
N LEU A 91 -16.95 4.34 6.45
CA LEU A 91 -15.62 3.87 6.81
C LEU A 91 -15.39 2.43 6.34
N HIS A 92 -16.38 1.54 6.52
CA HIS A 92 -16.32 0.18 5.99
C HIS A 92 -16.20 0.14 4.46
N ALA A 93 -16.97 0.96 3.74
CA ALA A 93 -16.87 1.05 2.29
C ALA A 93 -15.47 1.52 1.84
N CYS A 94 -14.87 2.49 2.55
CA CYS A 94 -13.53 2.96 2.27
C CYS A 94 -12.47 1.87 2.52
N LYS A 95 -12.60 1.10 3.61
CA LYS A 95 -11.74 -0.07 3.86
C LYS A 95 -11.82 -1.09 2.73
N GLU A 96 -13.02 -1.38 2.26
CA GLU A 96 -13.22 -2.32 1.15
C GLU A 96 -12.53 -1.81 -0.12
N SER A 97 -12.63 -0.51 -0.42
CA SER A 97 -11.90 0.10 -1.53
C SER A 97 -10.38 0.00 -1.37
N LEU A 98 -9.85 0.34 -0.19
CA LEU A 98 -8.41 0.28 0.08
C LEU A 98 -7.84 -1.14 -0.05
N SER A 99 -8.57 -2.16 0.39
CA SER A 99 -8.14 -3.56 0.29
C SER A 99 -8.11 -4.13 -1.14
N LYS A 100 -8.79 -3.47 -2.08
CA LYS A 100 -8.81 -3.86 -3.51
C LYS A 100 -7.72 -3.18 -4.34
N GLU A 101 -6.94 -2.29 -3.74
CA GLU A 101 -5.89 -1.58 -4.46
C GLU A 101 -4.79 -2.53 -4.94
N THR A 102 -4.25 -2.24 -6.14
CA THR A 102 -3.32 -3.13 -6.86
C THR A 102 -1.88 -2.65 -6.87
N THR A 103 -1.64 -1.40 -6.46
CA THR A 103 -0.32 -0.78 -6.45
C THR A 103 -0.17 0.04 -5.19
N VAL A 104 1.04 0.06 -4.62
CA VAL A 104 1.34 0.76 -3.36
C VAL A 104 1.05 2.27 -3.48
N ASP A 105 1.34 2.87 -4.64
CA ASP A 105 1.08 4.29 -4.86
C ASP A 105 -0.41 4.63 -4.84
N LYS A 106 -1.24 3.83 -5.53
CA LYS A 106 -2.70 4.01 -5.50
C LYS A 106 -3.26 3.80 -4.10
N LEU A 107 -2.79 2.78 -3.37
CA LEU A 107 -3.20 2.54 -1.98
C LEU A 107 -3.02 3.79 -1.10
N TYR A 108 -1.84 4.41 -1.14
CA TYR A 108 -1.58 5.58 -0.30
C TYR A 108 -2.27 6.86 -0.79
N ASN A 109 -2.46 7.03 -2.10
CA ASN A 109 -3.24 8.16 -2.62
C ASN A 109 -4.72 8.03 -2.22
N SER A 110 -5.32 6.85 -2.38
CA SER A 110 -6.69 6.54 -1.93
C SER A 110 -6.85 6.71 -0.42
N LEU A 111 -5.84 6.32 0.37
CA LEU A 111 -5.82 6.54 1.82
C LEU A 111 -5.82 8.02 2.17
N ILE A 112 -4.97 8.82 1.53
CA ILE A 112 -4.87 10.26 1.76
C ILE A 112 -6.21 10.94 1.47
N GLU A 113 -6.86 10.59 0.36
CA GLU A 113 -8.18 11.12 0.00
C GLU A 113 -9.26 10.71 1.00
N THR A 114 -9.24 9.45 1.43
CA THR A 114 -10.19 8.93 2.43
C THR A 114 -10.04 9.68 3.77
N LEU A 115 -8.82 9.81 4.28
CA LEU A 115 -8.55 10.49 5.55
C LEU A 115 -8.96 11.96 5.51
N ARG A 116 -8.69 12.69 4.42
CA ARG A 116 -9.16 14.08 4.28
C ARG A 116 -10.67 14.22 4.26
N LYS A 117 -11.39 13.19 3.84
CA LYS A 117 -12.85 13.20 3.74
C LYS A 117 -13.53 12.81 5.05
N GLU A 118 -12.97 11.83 5.76
CA GLU A 118 -13.57 11.24 6.96
C GLU A 118 -13.04 11.86 8.27
N THR A 119 -11.99 12.68 8.21
CA THR A 119 -11.43 13.40 9.36
C THR A 119 -11.45 14.92 9.16
N GLU A 120 -11.25 15.68 10.23
CA GLU A 120 -11.09 17.14 10.16
C GLU A 120 -9.68 17.59 9.73
N ALA A 121 -8.81 16.66 9.33
CA ALA A 121 -7.44 16.95 8.94
C ALA A 121 -7.35 17.72 7.61
N GLU A 122 -6.58 18.81 7.62
CA GLU A 122 -6.27 19.56 6.39
C GLU A 122 -5.16 18.86 5.61
N ASN A 123 -4.15 18.39 6.35
CA ASN A 123 -2.94 17.80 5.82
C ASN A 123 -2.86 16.32 6.18
N VAL A 124 -2.55 15.49 5.18
CA VAL A 124 -2.38 14.04 5.34
C VAL A 124 -1.17 13.60 4.55
N TYR A 125 -0.30 12.83 5.18
CA TYR A 125 0.94 12.34 4.58
C TYR A 125 1.39 11.02 5.22
N VAL A 126 2.23 10.30 4.47
CA VAL A 126 2.75 8.99 4.86
C VAL A 126 4.26 9.00 4.75
N ALA A 127 4.91 8.62 5.84
CA ALA A 127 6.35 8.40 5.90
C ALA A 127 6.64 6.90 5.96
N LEU A 128 7.57 6.41 5.15
CA LEU A 128 8.04 5.03 5.23
C LEU A 128 9.35 4.96 6.01
N LEU A 129 9.53 3.90 6.78
CA LEU A 129 10.74 3.66 7.54
C LEU A 129 11.83 3.12 6.61
N GLU A 130 12.92 3.86 6.46
CA GLU A 130 14.10 3.45 5.68
C GLU A 130 15.27 3.19 6.64
N GLN A 131 15.82 1.98 6.58
CA GLN A 131 17.06 1.64 7.29
C GLN A 131 18.24 2.39 6.66
N ARG A 132 19.19 2.83 7.48
CA ARG A 132 20.40 3.52 7.07
C ARG A 132 21.62 2.78 7.60
N ASP A 133 22.73 2.94 6.90
CA ASP A 133 24.01 2.46 7.39
C ASP A 133 24.41 3.23 8.64
N ALA A 134 25.05 2.53 9.56
CA ALA A 134 25.61 3.14 10.75
C ALA A 134 26.70 4.16 10.35
N PRO A 135 26.75 5.35 10.98
CA PRO A 135 27.84 6.28 10.74
C PRO A 135 29.18 5.65 11.11
N GLU A 136 30.24 6.00 10.36
CA GLU A 136 31.57 5.43 10.56
C GLU A 136 32.03 5.58 12.03
N GLY A 137 32.35 4.45 12.67
CA GLY A 137 32.76 4.40 14.08
C GLY A 137 31.62 4.29 15.11
N ALA A 138 30.36 4.25 14.68
CA ALA A 138 29.25 3.96 15.57
C ALA A 138 29.24 2.47 15.97
N PRO A 139 28.77 2.13 17.19
CA PRO A 139 28.71 0.74 17.62
C PRO A 139 27.82 -0.06 16.65
N PRO A 140 28.21 -1.32 16.33
CA PRO A 140 27.39 -2.19 15.52
C PRO A 140 26.01 -2.32 16.16
N GLU A 141 24.98 -2.36 15.31
CA GLU A 141 23.63 -2.59 15.78
C GLU A 141 23.60 -3.92 16.54
N ALA A 142 23.07 -3.88 17.77
CA ALA A 142 22.98 -5.08 18.58
C ALA A 142 22.06 -6.07 17.85
N GLU A 143 22.65 -7.18 17.37
CA GLU A 143 21.91 -8.26 16.76
C GLU A 143 20.76 -8.69 17.68
N GLU A 144 19.61 -9.05 17.09
CA GLU A 144 18.50 -9.59 17.86
C GLU A 144 18.97 -10.87 18.56
N GLU A 145 19.30 -10.76 19.85
CA GLU A 145 19.67 -11.92 20.65
C GLU A 145 18.49 -12.90 20.65
N ALA A 146 18.65 -14.00 19.92
CA ALA A 146 17.71 -15.09 19.93
C ALA A 146 17.56 -15.55 21.37
N VAL A 147 16.31 -15.63 21.86
CA VAL A 147 16.04 -16.16 23.19
C VAL A 147 16.61 -17.57 23.23
N PRO A 148 17.62 -17.84 24.08
CA PRO A 148 18.26 -19.14 24.08
C PRO A 148 17.22 -20.21 24.45
N PRO A 149 17.27 -21.38 23.80
CA PRO A 149 16.40 -22.49 24.16
C PRO A 149 16.59 -22.84 25.64
N PRO A 150 15.53 -23.27 26.35
CA PRO A 150 15.64 -23.73 27.72
C PRO A 150 16.63 -24.89 27.80
N GLU A 151 17.31 -24.99 28.94
CA GLU A 151 18.30 -26.04 29.19
C GLU A 151 17.65 -27.42 29.01
N GLY A 152 18.24 -28.24 28.12
CA GLY A 152 17.72 -29.56 27.76
C GLY A 152 16.83 -29.62 26.52
N TRP A 153 16.55 -28.50 25.85
CA TRP A 153 15.95 -28.50 24.51
C TRP A 153 17.03 -28.55 23.43
N SER A 154 17.03 -29.58 22.57
CA SER A 154 17.91 -29.64 21.40
C SER A 154 17.24 -28.97 20.21
N VAL A 155 17.87 -27.91 19.70
CA VAL A 155 17.42 -27.20 18.49
C VAL A 155 17.57 -28.09 17.26
N GLU A 156 18.66 -28.87 17.18
CA GLU A 156 18.93 -29.76 16.04
C GLU A 156 17.93 -30.92 15.97
N GLU A 157 17.58 -31.50 17.11
CA GLU A 157 16.69 -32.66 17.17
C GLU A 157 15.21 -32.28 17.33
N GLY A 158 14.89 -31.02 17.62
CA GLY A 158 13.54 -30.54 17.87
C GLY A 158 12.85 -31.25 19.03
N ARG A 159 13.61 -31.70 20.04
CA ARG A 159 13.11 -32.46 21.20
C ARG A 159 13.90 -32.18 22.47
N TRP A 160 13.29 -32.55 23.60
CA TRP A 160 13.95 -32.53 24.90
C TRP A 160 14.97 -33.68 25.01
N THR A 161 16.23 -33.37 25.34
CA THR A 161 17.33 -34.34 25.49
C THR A 161 17.43 -34.92 26.88
N ASN A 162 16.84 -34.26 27.88
CA ASN A 162 17.01 -34.59 29.30
C ASN A 162 15.70 -35.08 29.96
N VAL A 163 14.85 -35.80 29.21
CA VAL A 163 13.60 -36.34 29.76
C VAL A 163 13.90 -37.60 30.59
N PRO A 164 13.59 -37.63 31.90
CA PRO A 164 13.79 -38.83 32.72
C PRO A 164 13.01 -40.02 32.16
N GLU A 165 13.62 -41.21 32.21
CA GLU A 165 13.03 -42.44 31.71
C GLU A 165 11.76 -42.78 32.53
N GLY A 166 10.58 -42.57 31.92
CA GLY A 166 9.27 -42.81 32.53
C GLY A 166 8.39 -41.57 32.72
N GLU A 167 8.90 -40.36 32.45
CA GLU A 167 8.10 -39.13 32.43
C GLU A 167 7.66 -38.77 31.01
N GLU A 168 6.44 -38.24 30.85
CA GLU A 168 6.01 -37.69 29.56
C GLU A 168 6.86 -36.46 29.22
N PRO A 169 7.39 -36.37 27.97
CA PRO A 169 8.21 -35.23 27.58
C PRO A 169 7.39 -33.93 27.68
N PRO A 170 8.02 -32.81 28.09
CA PRO A 170 7.36 -31.52 28.06
C PRO A 170 6.93 -31.17 26.63
N ALA A 171 5.94 -30.29 26.51
CA ALA A 171 5.52 -29.77 25.22
C ALA A 171 6.72 -29.23 24.41
N PRO A 172 6.68 -29.30 23.07
CA PRO A 172 7.72 -28.71 22.23
C PRO A 172 7.96 -27.26 22.61
N TRP A 173 9.23 -26.88 22.79
CA TRP A 173 9.55 -25.49 23.06
C TRP A 173 9.24 -24.66 21.82
N VAL A 174 8.32 -23.71 21.97
CA VAL A 174 8.06 -22.66 20.99
C VAL A 174 8.76 -21.41 21.50
N PRO A 175 9.74 -20.85 20.76
CA PRO A 175 10.37 -19.59 21.16
C PRO A 175 9.30 -18.53 21.44
N PRO A 176 9.41 -17.78 22.55
CA PRO A 176 8.48 -16.69 22.78
C PRO A 176 8.60 -15.71 21.63
N LYS A 177 7.47 -15.32 21.05
CA LYS A 177 7.42 -14.27 20.04
C LYS A 177 8.05 -13.00 20.62
N ILE A 178 9.00 -12.42 19.92
CA ILE A 178 9.71 -11.19 20.34
C ILE A 178 9.06 -9.97 19.69
N MET A 179 9.27 -8.78 20.25
CA MET A 179 8.93 -7.56 19.51
C MET A 179 10.07 -7.26 18.53
N PRO A 180 9.80 -7.08 17.22
CA PRO A 180 10.83 -6.74 16.25
C PRO A 180 11.49 -5.43 16.67
N ARG A 181 12.82 -5.38 16.66
CA ARG A 181 13.49 -4.12 16.96
C ARG A 181 13.29 -3.14 15.81
N VAL A 182 13.03 -1.88 16.14
CA VAL A 182 13.12 -0.78 15.17
C VAL A 182 14.62 -0.56 14.93
N PRO A 183 15.08 -0.49 13.66
CA PRO A 183 16.49 -0.27 13.39
C PRO A 183 16.99 1.01 14.06
N THR A 184 18.13 0.93 14.74
CA THR A 184 18.72 2.03 15.50
C THR A 184 19.06 3.21 14.58
N TYR A 185 19.63 2.90 13.42
CA TYR A 185 19.97 3.85 12.38
C TYR A 185 18.91 3.78 11.28
N CYS A 186 17.86 4.58 11.43
CA CYS A 186 16.81 4.69 10.43
C CYS A 186 16.34 6.13 10.23
N ALA A 187 15.59 6.35 9.16
CA ALA A 187 14.92 7.60 8.86
C ALA A 187 13.48 7.33 8.42
N LEU A 188 12.57 8.22 8.78
CA LEU A 188 11.20 8.23 8.27
C LEU A 188 11.15 9.17 7.07
N LYS A 189 11.02 8.60 5.86
CA LYS A 189 10.98 9.36 4.62
C LYS A 189 9.55 9.57 4.15
N TYR A 190 9.14 10.82 4.02
CA TYR A 190 7.83 11.17 3.46
C TYR A 190 7.78 10.78 1.98
N LYS A 191 6.98 9.78 1.65
CA LYS A 191 6.80 9.31 0.26
C LYS A 191 5.53 9.86 -0.35
N TYR A 192 4.46 9.92 0.45
CA TYR A 192 3.14 10.34 0.01
C TYR A 192 2.66 11.53 0.83
N ALA A 193 1.98 12.45 0.17
CA ALA A 193 1.40 13.64 0.78
C ALA A 193 0.25 14.13 -0.09
N ASN A 194 -0.75 14.77 0.52
CA ASN A 194 -1.79 15.49 -0.20
C ASN A 194 -1.20 16.57 -1.11
N ARG A 195 -1.96 16.98 -2.13
CA ARG A 195 -1.49 17.86 -3.20
C ARG A 195 -0.90 19.19 -2.68
N GLU A 196 -1.51 19.75 -1.65
CA GLU A 196 -1.08 21.01 -1.02
C GLU A 196 0.27 20.87 -0.30
N ASN A 197 0.62 19.67 0.18
CA ASN A 197 1.90 19.39 0.84
C ASN A 197 2.84 18.49 0.03
N ALA A 198 2.77 18.55 -1.30
CA ALA A 198 3.71 17.83 -2.16
C ALA A 198 5.19 18.15 -1.84
N TRP A 199 5.46 19.33 -1.28
CA TRP A 199 6.80 19.76 -0.84
C TRP A 199 7.38 18.94 0.33
N LEU A 200 6.57 18.18 1.06
CA LEU A 200 7.05 17.25 2.09
C LEU A 200 7.67 15.98 1.49
N ARG A 201 7.31 15.60 0.26
CA ARG A 201 7.81 14.37 -0.37
C ARG A 201 9.33 14.42 -0.52
N GLY A 202 10.00 13.35 -0.10
CA GLY A 202 11.45 13.22 -0.08
C GLY A 202 12.12 13.84 1.15
N LYS A 203 11.40 14.58 2.00
CA LYS A 203 11.93 15.02 3.30
C LYS A 203 11.95 13.86 4.28
N GLU A 204 12.81 13.96 5.29
CA GLU A 204 13.13 12.85 6.19
C GLU A 204 13.20 13.32 7.65
N ILE A 205 12.63 12.52 8.57
CA ILE A 205 12.86 12.64 10.01
C ILE A 205 13.89 11.57 10.39
N LEU A 206 15.01 12.00 10.97
CA LEU A 206 16.09 11.11 11.39
C LEU A 206 15.80 10.52 12.78
N SER A 207 16.14 9.24 12.96
CA SER A 207 16.11 8.57 14.27
C SER A 207 16.95 9.31 15.31
N PRO A 208 16.66 9.14 16.62
CA PRO A 208 17.46 9.73 17.70
C PRO A 208 18.97 9.45 17.56
N ALA A 209 19.36 8.27 17.07
CA ALA A 209 20.76 7.92 16.84
C ALA A 209 21.42 8.78 15.75
N LEU A 210 20.69 9.12 14.69
CA LEU A 210 21.18 9.94 13.57
C LEU A 210 20.97 11.45 13.80
N SER A 211 20.03 11.83 14.67
CA SER A 211 19.65 13.22 14.94
C SER A 211 20.39 13.86 16.13
N LYS A 212 21.51 13.25 16.58
CA LYS A 212 22.27 13.67 17.78
C LYS A 212 21.45 13.59 19.08
N GLY A 213 20.60 12.58 19.20
CA GLY A 213 19.78 12.31 20.37
C GLY A 213 18.47 13.09 20.42
N LEU A 214 18.09 13.77 19.33
CA LEU A 214 16.81 14.47 19.27
C LEU A 214 15.68 13.46 19.08
N ASP A 215 14.92 13.23 20.15
CA ASP A 215 13.71 12.42 20.10
C ASP A 215 12.52 13.25 19.57
N THR A 216 11.58 12.57 18.92
CA THR A 216 10.45 13.22 18.25
C THR A 216 9.17 12.42 18.49
N VAL A 217 8.02 13.09 18.42
CA VAL A 217 6.72 12.40 18.55
C VAL A 217 6.58 11.25 17.54
N CYS A 218 7.10 11.43 16.32
CA CYS A 218 7.08 10.39 15.29
C CYS A 218 7.88 9.15 15.70
N PHE A 219 9.11 9.32 16.23
CA PHE A 219 9.91 8.20 16.70
C PHE A 219 9.40 7.61 18.01
N HIS A 220 8.77 8.41 18.86
CA HIS A 220 8.05 7.90 20.02
C HIS A 220 6.90 6.98 19.60
N ALA A 221 6.09 7.37 18.60
CA ALA A 221 5.03 6.53 18.03
C ALA A 221 5.60 5.24 17.40
N VAL A 222 6.73 5.32 16.70
CA VAL A 222 7.41 4.15 16.12
C VAL A 222 7.90 3.19 17.20
N ASN A 223 8.59 3.70 18.22
CA ASN A 223 9.19 2.89 19.28
C ASN A 223 8.12 2.25 20.18
N GLU A 224 7.07 3.01 20.52
CA GLU A 224 5.96 2.49 21.32
C GLU A 224 4.92 1.72 20.51
N ARG A 225 4.95 1.83 19.18
CA ARG A 225 3.99 1.22 18.23
C ARG A 225 2.54 1.66 18.45
N LYS A 226 2.37 2.79 19.11
CA LYS A 226 1.09 3.40 19.47
C LYS A 226 0.81 4.63 18.65
N SER A 227 -0.47 4.85 18.39
CA SER A 227 -0.94 6.09 17.80
C SER A 227 -0.90 7.20 18.85
N ILE A 228 -0.52 8.40 18.45
CA ILE A 228 -0.39 9.56 19.34
C ILE A 228 -1.22 10.69 18.76
N LEU A 229 -2.01 11.35 19.61
CA LEU A 229 -2.71 12.60 19.32
C LEU A 229 -2.10 13.72 20.15
N VAL A 230 -1.66 14.78 19.46
CA VAL A 230 -1.11 16.00 20.03
C VAL A 230 -2.10 17.12 19.76
N ALA A 231 -2.82 17.55 20.79
CA ALA A 231 -3.84 18.60 20.66
C ALA A 231 -3.25 19.97 20.30
N ASN A 232 -2.08 20.30 20.88
CA ASN A 232 -1.35 21.52 20.57
C ASN A 232 0.10 21.21 20.24
N VAL A 233 0.44 21.37 18.96
CA VAL A 233 1.77 21.12 18.41
C VAL A 233 2.87 21.92 19.11
N LEU A 234 2.58 23.15 19.56
CA LEU A 234 3.58 24.02 20.19
C LEU A 234 3.96 23.56 21.62
N GLU A 235 3.14 22.71 22.22
CA GLU A 235 3.31 22.18 23.58
C GLU A 235 3.74 20.70 23.57
N SER A 236 4.05 20.13 22.39
CA SER A 236 4.44 18.73 22.27
C SER A 236 5.78 18.45 22.96
N ASP A 237 5.82 17.42 23.79
CA ASP A 237 7.05 16.83 24.35
C ASP A 237 6.98 15.30 24.19
N PRO A 238 7.86 14.66 23.39
CA PRO A 238 8.98 15.24 22.64
C PRO A 238 8.54 16.21 21.52
N ALA A 239 9.48 16.98 20.98
CA ALA A 239 9.18 17.98 19.95
C ALA A 239 8.72 17.35 18.63
N LEU A 240 7.75 17.98 17.97
CA LEU A 240 7.43 17.68 16.57
C LEU A 240 8.40 18.40 15.63
N ILE A 241 8.99 17.65 14.70
CA ILE A 241 9.83 18.23 13.64
C ILE A 241 8.94 18.50 12.44
N PHE A 242 8.65 19.77 12.20
CA PHE A 242 8.14 20.25 10.91
C PHE A 242 9.29 20.79 10.09
N HIS A 243 9.28 20.53 8.79
CA HIS A 243 10.30 21.02 7.85
C HIS A 243 10.12 22.50 7.48
N GLY A 244 9.87 23.35 8.48
CA GLY A 244 9.52 24.77 8.36
C GLY A 244 9.35 25.43 9.75
N MET A 245 8.70 26.60 9.80
CA MET A 245 8.38 27.25 11.08
C MET A 245 7.27 26.48 11.80
N PRO A 246 7.34 26.34 13.14
CA PRO A 246 6.26 25.71 13.90
C PRO A 246 4.98 26.55 13.78
N MET A 247 3.90 25.90 13.33
CA MET A 247 2.59 26.52 13.18
C MET A 247 1.65 25.97 14.25
N PRO A 248 0.71 26.77 14.77
CA PRO A 248 -0.30 26.27 15.70
C PRO A 248 -1.23 25.28 14.98
N GLY A 249 -1.68 24.28 15.72
CA GLY A 249 -2.58 23.25 15.23
C GLY A 249 -2.49 21.99 16.08
N SER A 250 -3.19 20.96 15.63
CA SER A 250 -3.15 19.61 16.21
C SER A 250 -2.52 18.63 15.23
N PHE A 251 -1.94 17.55 15.75
CA PHE A 251 -1.25 16.53 14.97
C PHE A 251 -1.59 15.15 15.52
N ALA A 252 -1.88 14.20 14.63
CA ALA A 252 -2.01 12.79 15.00
C ALA A 252 -1.15 11.92 14.10
N VAL A 253 -0.60 10.87 14.69
CA VAL A 253 0.25 9.90 14.00
C VAL A 253 -0.13 8.49 14.38
N CYS A 254 -0.10 7.59 13.41
CA CYS A 254 -0.37 6.16 13.60
C CYS A 254 0.70 5.33 12.88
N PRO A 255 1.44 4.46 13.60
CA PRO A 255 2.48 3.65 12.99
C PRO A 255 1.91 2.50 12.15
N LEU A 256 2.33 2.39 10.90
CA LEU A 256 2.02 1.24 10.04
C LEU A 256 2.79 0.02 10.54
N LEU A 257 2.10 -1.04 10.92
CA LEU A 257 2.72 -2.30 11.36
C LEU A 257 2.54 -3.37 10.31
N ALA A 258 3.54 -4.22 10.15
CA ALA A 258 3.40 -5.49 9.48
C ALA A 258 2.42 -6.40 10.23
N SER A 259 1.93 -7.45 9.56
CA SER A 259 1.16 -8.52 10.19
C SER A 259 2.05 -9.27 11.18
N GLU A 260 1.43 -9.80 12.23
CA GLU A 260 2.10 -10.73 13.13
C GLU A 260 2.59 -11.96 12.36
N ASN A 261 3.76 -12.47 12.74
CA ASN A 261 4.29 -13.72 12.20
C ASN A 261 4.67 -14.67 13.34
N ASP A 262 5.19 -15.85 13.02
CA ASP A 262 5.56 -16.84 14.04
C ASP A 262 6.69 -16.37 14.95
N LYS A 263 7.50 -15.40 14.50
CA LYS A 263 8.62 -14.83 15.26
C LYS A 263 8.21 -13.62 16.10
N TYR A 264 7.20 -12.86 15.70
CA TYR A 264 6.92 -11.52 16.22
C TYR A 264 5.49 -11.33 16.73
N LEU A 265 5.36 -10.71 17.92
CA LEU A 265 4.06 -10.41 18.55
C LEU A 265 3.32 -9.25 17.89
N GLU A 266 4.06 -8.28 17.39
CA GLU A 266 3.53 -7.13 16.67
C GLU A 266 4.44 -6.97 15.47
N GLY A 267 3.92 -6.90 14.24
CA GLY A 267 4.78 -6.87 13.07
C GLY A 267 5.74 -5.68 13.08
N GLN A 268 6.80 -5.76 12.27
CA GLN A 268 7.76 -4.69 12.07
C GLN A 268 7.07 -3.37 11.70
N VAL A 269 7.61 -2.24 12.17
CA VAL A 269 7.11 -0.92 11.78
C VAL A 269 7.52 -0.64 10.33
N LEU A 270 6.53 -0.47 9.46
CA LEU A 270 6.71 -0.16 8.03
C LEU A 270 6.86 1.35 7.79
N GLY A 271 6.24 2.16 8.65
CA GLY A 271 6.17 3.61 8.48
C GLY A 271 5.16 4.26 9.41
N LEU A 272 4.70 5.45 9.05
CA LEU A 272 3.73 6.26 9.78
C LEU A 272 2.70 6.85 8.81
N ILE A 273 1.45 6.86 9.23
CA ILE A 273 0.42 7.74 8.68
C ILE A 273 0.30 8.94 9.62
N CYS A 274 0.36 10.15 9.07
CA CYS A 274 0.26 11.37 9.83
C CYS A 274 -0.88 12.23 9.27
N ILE A 275 -1.63 12.85 10.18
CA ILE A 275 -2.66 13.84 9.87
C ILE A 275 -2.46 15.07 10.76
N ASP A 276 -2.72 16.26 10.23
CA ASP A 276 -2.65 17.49 11.02
C ASP A 276 -3.62 18.57 10.53
N THR A 277 -3.82 19.55 11.41
CA THR A 277 -4.65 20.74 11.16
C THR A 277 -3.81 22.01 11.17
N LEU A 278 -2.52 21.92 10.82
CA LEU A 278 -1.65 23.09 10.76
C LEU A 278 -2.21 24.10 9.74
N ASN A 279 -2.36 25.35 10.18
CA ASN A 279 -3.01 26.46 9.46
C ASN A 279 -4.54 26.42 9.40
N SER A 280 -5.18 25.43 10.01
CA SER A 280 -6.63 25.39 10.18
C SER A 280 -7.03 25.87 11.58
N SER A 281 -8.28 26.33 11.71
CA SER A 281 -8.91 26.54 13.01
C SER A 281 -9.47 25.26 13.63
N ALA A 282 -9.47 24.16 12.88
CA ALA A 282 -9.96 22.85 13.34
C ALA A 282 -8.96 22.14 14.25
N TYR A 283 -9.47 21.28 15.12
CA TYR A 283 -8.66 20.46 16.02
C TYR A 283 -9.05 18.99 15.83
N LEU A 284 -8.05 18.14 15.72
CA LEU A 284 -8.23 16.71 15.70
C LEU A 284 -8.76 16.23 17.06
N SER A 285 -9.78 15.41 16.99
CA SER A 285 -10.43 14.77 18.13
C SER A 285 -10.01 13.31 18.25
N GLU A 286 -10.39 12.66 19.35
CA GLU A 286 -10.20 11.21 19.51
C GLU A 286 -10.90 10.41 18.39
N LYS A 287 -11.99 10.94 17.83
CA LYS A 287 -12.70 10.28 16.70
C LYS A 287 -11.82 10.22 15.45
N ASP A 288 -11.03 11.26 15.18
CA ASP A 288 -10.11 11.28 14.04
C ASP A 288 -8.98 10.27 14.24
N LEU A 289 -8.50 10.12 15.49
CA LEU A 289 -7.53 9.10 15.86
C LEU A 289 -8.11 7.68 15.70
N ASP A 290 -9.36 7.46 16.07
CA ASP A 290 -10.06 6.18 15.90
C ASP A 290 -10.19 5.82 14.42
N VAL A 291 -10.60 6.77 13.56
CA VAL A 291 -10.66 6.58 12.10
C VAL A 291 -9.28 6.22 11.54
N LEU A 292 -8.23 6.92 11.98
CA LEU A 292 -6.86 6.67 11.58
C LEU A 292 -6.40 5.26 11.97
N GLN A 293 -6.69 4.82 13.20
CA GLN A 293 -6.38 3.47 13.69
C GLN A 293 -7.16 2.38 12.96
N ASP A 294 -8.42 2.64 12.66
CA ASP A 294 -9.30 1.69 11.99
C ASP A 294 -8.83 1.43 10.54
N LEU A 295 -8.41 2.49 9.84
CA LEU A 295 -7.84 2.39 8.49
C LEU A 295 -6.43 1.80 8.48
N ARG A 296 -5.60 2.09 9.49
CA ARG A 296 -4.22 1.58 9.63
C ARG A 296 -4.16 0.07 9.44
N SER A 297 -5.02 -0.70 10.09
CA SER A 297 -5.04 -2.17 9.99
C SER A 297 -5.21 -2.67 8.54
N THR A 298 -6.12 -2.04 7.79
CA THR A 298 -6.44 -2.40 6.41
C THR A 298 -5.31 -2.00 5.47
N VAL A 299 -4.76 -0.80 5.65
CA VAL A 299 -3.63 -0.29 4.86
C VAL A 299 -2.39 -1.16 5.07
N SER A 300 -2.08 -1.50 6.33
CA SER A 300 -0.98 -2.39 6.69
C SER A 300 -1.06 -3.74 5.97
N ALA A 301 -2.20 -4.44 6.11
CA ALA A 301 -2.39 -5.74 5.48
C ALA A 301 -2.32 -5.67 3.95
N THR A 302 -2.88 -4.61 3.36
CA THR A 302 -2.86 -4.42 1.90
C THR A 302 -1.46 -4.09 1.40
N HIS A 303 -0.72 -3.23 2.11
CA HIS A 303 0.66 -2.89 1.78
C HIS A 303 1.53 -4.15 1.76
N GLU A 304 1.45 -4.98 2.79
CA GLU A 304 2.23 -6.23 2.83
C GLU A 304 1.88 -7.20 1.72
N LYS A 305 0.59 -7.35 1.42
CA LYS A 305 0.13 -8.17 0.30
C LYS A 305 0.78 -7.68 -1.01
N LEU A 306 0.75 -6.37 -1.26
CA LEU A 306 1.31 -5.79 -2.47
C LEU A 306 2.84 -5.94 -2.55
N ILE A 307 3.56 -5.77 -1.43
CA ILE A 307 5.01 -5.98 -1.38
C ILE A 307 5.36 -7.45 -1.59
N ARG A 308 4.60 -8.38 -1.01
CA ARG A 308 4.80 -9.82 -1.20
C ARG A 308 4.60 -10.22 -2.66
N GLU A 309 3.48 -9.81 -3.26
CA GLU A 309 3.22 -10.05 -4.69
C GLU A 309 4.30 -9.44 -5.59
N ALA A 310 4.83 -8.26 -5.25
CA ALA A 310 5.92 -7.65 -6.01
C ALA A 310 7.24 -8.43 -5.89
N LYS A 311 7.56 -8.96 -4.71
CA LYS A 311 8.74 -9.80 -4.48
C LYS A 311 8.64 -11.13 -5.20
N GLU A 312 7.49 -11.80 -5.11
CA GLU A 312 7.24 -13.07 -5.82
C GLU A 312 7.41 -12.88 -7.34
N ARG A 313 6.87 -11.80 -7.91
CA ARG A 313 7.10 -11.48 -9.34
C ARG A 313 8.58 -11.27 -9.66
N LEU A 314 9.32 -10.57 -8.81
CA LEU A 314 10.75 -10.33 -9.00
C LEU A 314 11.56 -11.64 -8.93
N GLU A 315 11.22 -12.54 -8.01
CA GLU A 315 11.85 -13.85 -7.88
C GLU A 315 11.53 -14.75 -9.08
N GLU A 316 10.30 -14.74 -9.57
CA GLU A 316 9.90 -15.44 -10.80
C GLU A 316 10.63 -14.88 -12.04
N GLU A 317 10.82 -13.57 -12.11
CA GLU A 317 11.64 -12.91 -13.13
C GLU A 317 13.11 -13.30 -13.03
N GLN A 318 13.68 -13.31 -11.83
CA GLN A 318 15.07 -13.72 -11.61
C GLN A 318 15.28 -15.21 -11.89
N ALA A 319 14.33 -16.07 -11.50
CA ALA A 319 14.38 -17.50 -11.78
C ALA A 319 14.24 -17.78 -13.29
N ALA A 320 13.34 -17.07 -13.99
CA ALA A 320 13.23 -17.16 -15.44
C ALA A 320 14.53 -16.70 -16.12
N ALA A 321 15.11 -15.57 -15.68
CA ALA A 321 16.40 -15.10 -16.18
C ALA A 321 17.54 -16.10 -15.93
N SER A 322 17.56 -16.75 -14.76
CA SER A 322 18.59 -17.72 -14.39
C SER A 322 18.46 -19.02 -15.18
N ARG A 323 17.23 -19.48 -15.48
CA ARG A 323 16.99 -20.65 -16.33
C ARG A 323 17.52 -20.44 -17.74
N LEU A 324 17.29 -19.27 -18.33
CA LEU A 324 17.81 -18.94 -19.66
C LEU A 324 19.34 -18.92 -19.69
N LEU A 325 19.96 -18.40 -18.63
CA LEU A 325 21.42 -18.34 -18.53
C LEU A 325 22.05 -19.72 -18.32
N ASN A 326 21.42 -20.60 -17.52
CA ASN A 326 22.03 -21.87 -17.11
C ASN A 326 21.70 -23.08 -18.00
N GLU A 327 20.49 -23.16 -18.56
CA GLU A 327 20.05 -24.36 -19.30
C GLU A 327 20.38 -24.31 -20.81
N GLU A 328 20.62 -23.13 -21.38
CA GLU A 328 20.77 -22.98 -22.85
C GLU A 328 22.12 -22.40 -23.30
N SER A 329 23.05 -22.06 -22.39
CA SER A 329 24.43 -21.68 -22.75
C SER A 329 25.39 -22.87 -22.85
N VAL A 330 24.89 -24.11 -22.90
CA VAL A 330 25.72 -25.27 -23.29
C VAL A 330 25.95 -25.17 -24.80
N VAL A 331 26.84 -24.26 -25.19
CA VAL A 331 27.42 -24.21 -26.52
C VAL A 331 28.03 -25.60 -26.76
N PRO A 332 27.67 -26.30 -27.85
CA PRO A 332 28.30 -27.56 -28.21
C PRO A 332 29.81 -27.37 -28.21
N ASP A 333 30.48 -28.08 -27.30
CA ASP A 333 31.92 -28.05 -27.00
C ASP A 333 32.79 -27.62 -28.21
N GLU A 334 33.27 -26.37 -28.21
CA GLU A 334 34.06 -25.74 -29.29
C GLU A 334 35.48 -26.33 -29.44
N ASN A 335 35.78 -27.47 -28.81
CA ASN A 335 37.12 -28.06 -28.84
C ASN A 335 37.49 -28.76 -30.17
N LYS A 336 36.78 -28.47 -31.27
CA LYS A 336 37.27 -28.81 -32.62
C LYS A 336 37.77 -27.56 -33.33
N PRO A 337 39.07 -27.49 -33.70
CA PRO A 337 39.59 -26.39 -34.49
C PRO A 337 38.81 -26.29 -35.80
N ALA A 338 38.43 -25.07 -36.17
CA ALA A 338 37.63 -24.67 -37.33
C ALA A 338 38.13 -25.25 -38.66
N ALA A 339 37.84 -26.53 -38.91
CA ALA A 339 37.93 -27.13 -40.22
C ALA A 339 36.58 -26.89 -40.91
N GLU A 340 36.54 -25.89 -41.78
CA GLU A 340 35.45 -25.57 -42.73
C GLU A 340 34.06 -26.08 -42.31
N ASP A 341 33.41 -25.38 -41.37
CA ASP A 341 32.01 -25.64 -41.04
C ASP A 341 31.19 -25.63 -42.34
N GLY A 342 30.60 -26.77 -42.69
CA GLY A 342 29.81 -26.91 -43.90
C GLY A 342 28.54 -26.05 -43.84
N ILE A 343 27.96 -25.75 -45.01
CA ILE A 343 26.68 -24.99 -45.12
C ILE A 343 25.60 -25.57 -44.17
N ASP A 344 25.53 -26.89 -44.03
CA ASP A 344 24.54 -27.58 -43.18
C ASP A 344 24.77 -27.37 -41.68
N GLU A 345 26.03 -27.29 -41.23
CA GLU A 345 26.39 -27.04 -39.83
C GLU A 345 26.08 -25.59 -39.45
N LEU A 346 26.42 -24.64 -40.33
CA LEU A 346 26.09 -23.22 -40.14
C LEU A 346 24.58 -22.98 -40.14
N GLN A 347 23.81 -23.68 -40.99
CA GLN A 347 22.35 -23.63 -40.97
C GLN A 347 21.77 -24.19 -39.66
N THR A 348 22.38 -25.22 -39.09
CA THR A 348 21.96 -25.80 -37.80
C THR A 348 22.20 -24.82 -36.65
N LYS A 349 23.37 -24.16 -36.62
CA LYS A 349 23.69 -23.09 -35.65
C LYS A 349 22.70 -21.92 -35.76
N LEU A 350 22.37 -21.51 -36.99
CA LEU A 350 21.39 -20.45 -37.23
C LEU A 350 19.96 -20.86 -36.84
N ALA A 351 19.57 -22.13 -37.04
CA ALA A 351 18.26 -22.61 -36.64
C ALA A 351 18.08 -22.60 -35.12
N PHE A 352 19.13 -23.00 -34.38
CA PHE A 352 19.16 -22.90 -32.91
C PHE A 352 19.01 -21.45 -32.43
N ALA A 353 19.72 -20.51 -33.07
CA ALA A 353 19.59 -19.08 -32.79
C ALA A 353 18.16 -18.55 -32.95
N ASN A 354 17.48 -18.96 -34.01
CA ASN A 354 16.11 -18.53 -34.29
C ASN A 354 15.12 -19.07 -33.26
N ASP A 355 15.32 -20.30 -32.79
CA ASP A 355 14.52 -20.87 -31.70
C ASP A 355 14.72 -20.09 -30.40
N LEU A 356 15.97 -19.72 -30.08
CA LEU A 356 16.32 -18.91 -28.92
C LEU A 356 15.69 -17.51 -28.99
N VAL A 357 15.79 -16.82 -30.14
CA VAL A 357 15.16 -15.50 -30.33
C VAL A 357 13.62 -15.61 -30.27
N LYS A 358 13.03 -16.67 -30.81
CA LYS A 358 11.60 -16.90 -30.73
C LYS A 358 11.14 -17.09 -29.27
N LYS A 359 11.85 -17.90 -28.47
CA LYS A 359 11.57 -18.05 -27.04
C LYS A 359 11.69 -16.74 -26.28
N VAL A 360 12.73 -15.94 -26.58
CA VAL A 360 12.88 -14.59 -26.00
C VAL A 360 11.69 -13.69 -26.36
N LYS A 361 11.22 -13.73 -27.62
CA LYS A 361 10.02 -13.01 -28.05
C LYS A 361 8.76 -13.50 -27.35
N ASP A 362 8.57 -14.82 -27.21
CA ASP A 362 7.39 -15.40 -26.59
C ASP A 362 7.33 -15.03 -25.09
N MET A 363 8.46 -15.06 -24.38
CA MET A 363 8.54 -14.58 -22.99
C MET A 363 8.25 -13.08 -22.85
N ILE A 364 8.71 -12.25 -23.79
CA ILE A 364 8.38 -10.82 -23.82
C ILE A 364 6.87 -10.65 -24.09
N GLY A 365 6.33 -11.40 -25.06
CA GLY A 365 4.93 -11.34 -25.49
C GLY A 365 3.94 -11.82 -24.43
N GLU A 366 4.25 -12.89 -23.68
CA GLU A 366 3.41 -13.40 -22.59
C GLU A 366 3.40 -12.47 -21.36
N ARG A 367 4.45 -11.66 -21.18
CA ARG A 367 4.63 -10.80 -20.00
C ARG A 367 4.35 -9.32 -20.25
N MET A 368 4.29 -8.88 -21.50
CA MET A 368 3.75 -7.56 -21.84
C MET A 368 2.23 -7.61 -21.74
N PRO A 369 1.57 -6.74 -20.94
CA PRO A 369 0.13 -6.72 -20.88
C PRO A 369 -0.43 -6.46 -22.29
N VAL A 370 -1.30 -7.36 -22.75
CA VAL A 370 -2.10 -7.18 -23.98
C VAL A 370 -2.87 -5.86 -23.83
N GLU A 371 -2.44 -4.84 -24.58
CA GLU A 371 -3.09 -3.54 -24.81
C GLU A 371 -3.81 -2.92 -23.59
N ARG A 372 -3.13 -2.05 -22.84
CA ARG A 372 -3.82 -1.10 -21.97
C ARG A 372 -4.25 0.12 -22.77
N LYS A 373 -5.56 0.30 -22.91
CA LYS A 373 -6.14 1.60 -23.27
C LYS A 373 -6.16 2.47 -22.01
N ASP A 374 -5.72 3.71 -22.12
CA ASP A 374 -5.90 4.68 -21.04
C ASP A 374 -7.40 5.01 -20.84
N GLU A 375 -7.73 5.80 -19.82
CA GLU A 375 -9.11 6.22 -19.52
C GLU A 375 -9.78 7.03 -20.66
N HIS A 376 -9.01 7.41 -21.68
CA HIS A 376 -9.45 8.18 -22.85
C HIS A 376 -9.48 7.34 -24.14
N GLY A 377 -9.18 6.04 -24.07
CA GLY A 377 -9.20 5.14 -25.21
C GLY A 377 -7.97 5.22 -26.12
N HIS A 378 -6.90 5.87 -25.67
CA HIS A 378 -5.61 5.85 -26.36
C HIS A 378 -4.86 4.57 -26.04
N GLU A 379 -4.36 3.89 -27.07
CA GLU A 379 -3.43 2.78 -26.93
C GLU A 379 -2.14 3.31 -26.30
N LEU A 380 -1.82 2.89 -25.08
CA LEU A 380 -0.52 3.16 -24.48
C LEU A 380 0.50 2.23 -25.13
N SER A 381 1.25 2.75 -26.10
CA SER A 381 2.34 2.05 -26.78
C SER A 381 3.63 2.08 -25.95
N GLU A 382 3.62 1.43 -24.78
CA GLU A 382 4.81 1.26 -23.94
C GLU A 382 5.22 -0.22 -24.02
N ILE A 383 5.81 -0.73 -25.11
CA ILE A 383 7.22 -0.63 -25.51
C ILE A 383 7.29 -0.83 -27.05
N THR A 384 6.94 0.16 -27.85
CA THR A 384 7.21 0.09 -29.31
C THR A 384 8.09 1.20 -29.85
N THR A 385 8.59 2.10 -29.01
CA THR A 385 9.69 2.97 -29.44
C THR A 385 10.72 3.06 -28.33
N PHE A 386 11.63 2.09 -28.31
CA PHE A 386 13.01 2.50 -28.04
C PHE A 386 13.26 3.70 -28.98
N GLU A 387 13.65 4.86 -28.45
CA GLU A 387 13.88 6.06 -29.26
C GLU A 387 14.66 5.65 -30.51
N GLU A 388 14.17 6.03 -31.68
CA GLU A 388 14.78 5.65 -32.96
C GLU A 388 16.25 6.10 -32.94
N GLY A 389 17.18 5.14 -32.94
CA GLY A 389 18.62 5.39 -32.78
C GLY A 389 19.22 5.14 -31.40
N SER A 390 18.43 4.81 -30.38
CA SER A 390 18.95 4.32 -29.09
C SER A 390 19.62 2.95 -29.24
N VAL A 391 20.54 2.61 -28.33
CA VAL A 391 21.25 1.31 -28.34
C VAL A 391 20.26 0.15 -28.33
N ALA A 392 19.22 0.23 -27.50
CA ALA A 392 18.21 -0.81 -27.41
C ALA A 392 17.31 -0.90 -28.65
N HIS A 393 16.97 0.22 -29.31
CA HIS A 393 16.29 0.20 -30.61
C HIS A 393 17.14 -0.53 -31.65
N ARG A 394 18.43 -0.19 -31.71
CA ARG A 394 19.38 -0.81 -32.63
C ARG A 394 19.54 -2.31 -32.35
N VAL A 395 19.63 -2.73 -31.08
CA VAL A 395 19.77 -4.16 -30.70
C VAL A 395 18.55 -4.93 -31.15
N VAL A 396 17.35 -4.42 -30.87
CA VAL A 396 16.10 -5.06 -31.30
C VAL A 396 15.98 -5.11 -32.83
N ALA A 397 16.33 -4.03 -33.54
CA ALA A 397 16.34 -4.00 -35.00
C ALA A 397 17.36 -4.99 -35.61
N CYS A 398 18.55 -5.12 -35.02
CA CYS A 398 19.55 -6.10 -35.45
C CYS A 398 19.09 -7.54 -35.23
N VAL A 399 18.50 -7.83 -34.06
CA VAL A 399 17.95 -9.15 -33.77
C VAL A 399 16.76 -9.47 -34.67
N GLU A 400 15.91 -8.49 -34.95
CA GLU A 400 14.80 -8.66 -35.88
C GLU A 400 15.28 -8.97 -37.31
N SER A 401 16.33 -8.30 -37.77
CA SER A 401 16.99 -8.57 -39.06
C SER A 401 17.64 -9.96 -39.10
N LEU A 402 18.32 -10.38 -38.02
CA LEU A 402 18.88 -11.73 -37.86
C LEU A 402 17.80 -12.83 -37.97
N VAL A 403 16.61 -12.59 -37.41
CA VAL A 403 15.48 -13.52 -37.52
C VAL A 403 14.91 -13.57 -38.94
N LYS A 404 14.84 -12.43 -39.63
CA LYS A 404 14.33 -12.37 -41.01
C LYS A 404 15.23 -13.09 -42.01
N VAL A 405 16.54 -13.13 -41.76
CA VAL A 405 17.53 -13.88 -42.56
C VAL A 405 17.28 -15.38 -42.57
N SER A 406 16.68 -15.93 -41.52
CA SER A 406 16.34 -17.36 -41.47
C SER A 406 15.21 -17.75 -42.43
N GLN A 407 14.48 -16.78 -42.98
CA GLN A 407 13.25 -17.00 -43.75
C GLN A 407 13.43 -16.79 -45.27
N GLY A 408 14.63 -16.41 -45.74
CA GLY A 408 14.94 -16.35 -47.18
C GLY A 408 16.25 -15.62 -47.53
N ASP A 409 16.80 -15.91 -48.71
CA ASP A 409 18.12 -15.43 -49.16
C ASP A 409 18.20 -13.91 -49.44
N SER A 410 17.06 -13.20 -49.57
CA SER A 410 17.05 -11.76 -49.89
C SER A 410 17.40 -10.83 -48.73
N TYR A 411 17.51 -11.35 -47.49
CA TYR A 411 17.69 -10.54 -46.28
C TYR A 411 19.12 -10.55 -45.74
N LEU A 412 20.03 -11.30 -46.37
CA LEU A 412 21.44 -11.36 -45.98
C LEU A 412 22.18 -10.03 -46.20
N SER A 413 21.86 -9.30 -47.28
CA SER A 413 22.39 -7.96 -47.49
C SER A 413 21.89 -6.99 -46.43
N ASP A 414 20.61 -7.09 -46.05
CA ASP A 414 20.00 -6.21 -45.05
C ASP A 414 20.57 -6.47 -43.65
N MET A 415 20.92 -7.72 -43.34
CA MET A 415 21.59 -8.08 -42.10
C MET A 415 23.05 -7.63 -42.08
N ALA A 416 23.80 -7.80 -43.18
CA ALA A 416 25.16 -7.26 -43.29
C ALA A 416 25.16 -5.73 -43.23
N ASP A 417 24.16 -5.07 -43.82
CA ASP A 417 23.98 -3.61 -43.77
C ASP A 417 23.51 -3.15 -42.38
N ALA A 418 22.67 -3.92 -41.69
CA ALA A 418 22.28 -3.67 -40.30
C ALA A 418 23.46 -3.87 -39.32
N LEU A 419 24.23 -4.96 -39.46
CA LEU A 419 25.41 -5.25 -38.65
C LEU A 419 26.56 -4.28 -38.91
N SER A 420 26.72 -3.76 -40.13
CA SER A 420 27.72 -2.74 -40.44
C SER A 420 27.31 -1.33 -39.99
N LYS A 421 26.01 -1.05 -39.89
CA LYS A 421 25.46 0.15 -39.22
C LYS A 421 25.44 0.02 -37.70
N PHE A 422 25.47 -1.21 -37.19
CA PHE A 422 25.66 -1.52 -35.79
C PHE A 422 27.14 -1.32 -35.49
N ASP A 423 27.51 -0.10 -35.11
CA ASP A 423 28.90 0.26 -34.83
C ASP A 423 29.42 -0.48 -33.58
N LEU A 424 29.76 -1.75 -33.74
CA LEU A 424 30.44 -2.59 -32.75
C LEU A 424 31.81 -2.02 -32.39
N LEU A 425 32.40 -1.18 -33.24
CA LEU A 425 33.66 -0.49 -32.94
C LEU A 425 33.48 0.64 -31.92
N GLY A 426 32.23 1.07 -31.66
CA GLY A 426 31.90 2.05 -30.61
C GLY A 426 31.49 1.42 -29.28
N VAL A 427 31.19 0.11 -29.25
CA VAL A 427 31.04 -0.63 -28.00
C VAL A 427 32.44 -1.07 -27.62
N ASP A 428 33.05 -0.38 -26.67
CA ASP A 428 34.41 -0.67 -26.25
C ASP A 428 34.57 -2.16 -25.97
N GLN A 429 35.62 -2.77 -26.50
CA GLN A 429 35.94 -4.17 -26.23
C GLN A 429 36.08 -4.36 -24.71
N GLU A 430 36.53 -3.33 -23.96
CA GLU A 430 36.50 -3.31 -22.50
C GLU A 430 35.09 -3.43 -21.92
N LEU A 431 34.07 -2.79 -22.51
CA LEU A 431 32.69 -2.88 -22.03
C LEU A 431 32.10 -4.28 -22.32
N LEU A 432 32.42 -4.85 -23.47
CA LEU A 432 32.03 -6.23 -23.82
C LEU A 432 32.74 -7.26 -22.95
N ASP A 433 34.03 -7.06 -22.68
CA ASP A 433 34.82 -7.90 -21.80
C ASP A 433 34.41 -7.71 -20.33
N GLU A 434 34.00 -6.51 -19.91
CA GLU A 434 33.39 -6.24 -18.60
C GLU A 434 32.02 -6.91 -18.47
N CYS A 435 31.17 -6.85 -19.50
CA CYS A 435 29.91 -7.58 -19.54
C CYS A 435 30.15 -9.10 -19.52
N ARG A 436 31.10 -9.61 -20.31
CA ARG A 436 31.48 -11.04 -20.33
C ARG A 436 32.07 -11.47 -18.99
N ALA A 437 32.94 -10.68 -18.37
CA ALA A 437 33.52 -10.95 -17.05
C ALA A 437 32.48 -10.86 -15.92
N LYS A 438 31.49 -9.97 -16.03
CA LYS A 438 30.35 -9.90 -15.09
C LYS A 438 29.36 -11.05 -15.25
N LEU A 439 29.25 -11.62 -16.44
CA LEU A 439 28.38 -12.77 -16.75
C LEU A 439 29.08 -14.11 -16.57
N ASN A 440 30.42 -14.14 -16.63
CA ASN A 440 31.21 -15.35 -16.54
C ASN A 440 32.65 -15.03 -16.07
N PRO A 441 32.84 -14.71 -14.78
CA PRO A 441 34.17 -14.43 -14.24
C PRO A 441 35.00 -15.72 -14.24
N GLU A 442 35.91 -15.82 -15.21
CA GLU A 442 37.01 -16.80 -15.34
C GLU A 442 36.83 -18.13 -14.55
N GLY A 443 36.00 -19.04 -15.06
CA GLY A 443 36.06 -20.46 -14.71
C GLY A 443 35.52 -20.87 -13.34
N GLN A 444 34.76 -20.01 -12.65
CA GLN A 444 33.92 -20.44 -11.53
C GLN A 444 32.47 -20.70 -11.99
N GLU A 445 31.73 -21.48 -11.21
CA GLU A 445 30.33 -21.86 -11.45
C GLU A 445 29.47 -20.66 -11.94
N PRO A 446 28.50 -20.88 -12.84
CA PRO A 446 27.73 -19.83 -13.50
C PRO A 446 27.19 -18.84 -12.48
N VAL A 447 27.29 -17.54 -12.81
CA VAL A 447 27.01 -16.38 -11.95
C VAL A 447 25.75 -16.60 -11.12
N THR A 448 25.96 -17.17 -9.95
CA THR A 448 24.96 -17.30 -8.92
C THR A 448 25.24 -16.16 -7.96
N LYS A 449 24.34 -15.18 -8.04
CA LYS A 449 24.14 -14.08 -7.09
C LYS A 449 25.05 -12.86 -7.30
N GLU A 450 24.42 -11.69 -7.21
CA GLU A 450 25.01 -10.38 -6.90
C GLU A 450 25.54 -9.46 -8.01
N THR A 451 25.00 -9.51 -9.22
CA THR A 451 24.95 -8.28 -10.05
C THR A 451 23.52 -7.83 -10.30
N GLU A 452 23.18 -6.67 -9.72
CA GLU A 452 21.89 -5.96 -9.81
C GLU A 452 21.64 -5.37 -11.22
N MET A 453 21.82 -6.16 -12.28
CA MET A 453 21.39 -5.70 -13.61
C MET A 453 19.86 -5.78 -13.69
N PRO A 454 19.17 -4.67 -14.09
CA PRO A 454 17.74 -4.70 -14.38
C PRO A 454 17.42 -5.80 -15.40
N PHE A 455 16.23 -6.40 -15.33
CA PHE A 455 15.79 -7.45 -16.26
C PHE A 455 16.01 -7.05 -17.74
N THR A 456 15.70 -5.79 -18.08
CA THR A 456 15.91 -5.23 -19.41
C THR A 456 17.37 -5.20 -19.84
N ALA A 457 18.31 -4.98 -18.91
CA ALA A 457 19.75 -5.02 -19.19
C ALA A 457 20.24 -6.46 -19.40
N LYS A 458 19.76 -7.41 -18.58
CA LYS A 458 20.06 -8.85 -18.78
C LYS A 458 19.55 -9.35 -20.13
N LEU A 459 18.35 -8.92 -20.53
CA LEU A 459 17.75 -9.23 -21.83
C LEU A 459 18.55 -8.61 -22.99
N LEU A 460 18.95 -7.35 -22.86
CA LEU A 460 19.77 -6.66 -23.87
C LEU A 460 21.13 -7.35 -24.06
N VAL A 461 21.76 -7.73 -22.95
CA VAL A 461 23.03 -8.44 -22.95
C VAL A 461 22.89 -9.82 -23.60
N ALA A 462 21.83 -10.57 -23.29
CA ALA A 462 21.54 -11.84 -23.95
C ALA A 462 21.36 -11.66 -25.48
N LEU A 463 20.64 -10.62 -25.89
CA LEU A 463 20.45 -10.29 -27.31
C LEU A 463 21.76 -9.91 -28.01
N VAL A 464 22.65 -9.16 -27.34
CA VAL A 464 23.97 -8.79 -27.88
C VAL A 464 24.88 -10.02 -28.00
N LEU A 465 24.87 -10.93 -27.03
CA LEU A 465 25.65 -12.18 -27.10
C LEU A 465 25.19 -13.07 -28.25
N ILE A 466 23.87 -13.20 -28.47
CA ILE A 466 23.30 -13.91 -29.63
C ILE A 466 23.81 -13.30 -30.94
N VAL A 467 23.81 -11.97 -31.05
CA VAL A 467 24.29 -11.27 -32.26
C VAL A 467 25.79 -11.53 -32.48
N LEU A 468 26.59 -11.49 -31.42
CA LEU A 468 28.05 -11.67 -31.49
C LEU A 468 28.45 -13.11 -31.86
N GLU A 469 27.82 -14.11 -31.25
CA GLU A 469 28.16 -15.52 -31.51
C GLU A 469 27.71 -15.98 -32.90
N LEU A 470 26.59 -15.43 -33.39
CA LEU A 470 25.96 -15.93 -34.62
C LEU A 470 26.23 -15.04 -35.83
N GLY A 471 26.71 -13.81 -35.61
CA GLY A 471 27.07 -12.88 -36.69
C GLY A 471 28.08 -13.47 -37.65
N ASP A 472 29.19 -14.03 -37.12
CA ASP A 472 30.24 -14.64 -37.94
C ASP A 472 29.76 -15.88 -38.70
N ALA A 473 28.96 -16.72 -38.06
CA ALA A 473 28.39 -17.91 -38.69
C ALA A 473 27.43 -17.53 -39.83
N ALA A 474 26.61 -16.52 -39.61
CA ALA A 474 25.66 -16.03 -40.61
C ALA A 474 26.37 -15.35 -41.79
N VAL A 475 27.43 -14.57 -41.55
CA VAL A 475 28.25 -13.96 -42.60
C VAL A 475 28.97 -15.04 -43.43
N LYS A 476 29.57 -16.04 -42.79
CA LYS A 476 30.22 -17.18 -43.47
C LYS A 476 29.24 -18.00 -44.31
N LEU A 477 28.03 -18.23 -43.78
CA LEU A 477 26.98 -18.93 -44.52
C LEU A 477 26.56 -18.15 -45.76
N ALA A 478 26.47 -16.82 -45.65
CA ALA A 478 26.14 -15.93 -46.75
C ALA A 478 27.19 -16.00 -47.87
N THR A 479 28.48 -15.95 -47.51
CA THR A 479 29.58 -16.02 -48.48
C THR A 479 29.61 -17.37 -49.19
N LEU A 480 29.48 -18.47 -48.45
CA LEU A 480 29.49 -19.82 -49.03
C LEU A 480 28.30 -20.06 -49.97
N LYS A 481 27.11 -19.55 -49.61
CA LYS A 481 25.93 -19.60 -50.51
C LYS A 481 26.15 -18.77 -51.78
N ALA A 482 26.74 -17.58 -51.67
CA ALA A 482 27.02 -16.72 -52.81
C ALA A 482 28.06 -17.36 -53.76
N GLU A 483 29.11 -17.98 -53.21
CA GLU A 483 30.10 -18.72 -53.98
C GLU A 483 29.47 -19.90 -54.71
N LYS A 484 28.67 -20.72 -54.01
CA LYS A 484 27.96 -21.85 -54.62
C LYS A 484 27.00 -21.40 -55.73
N ALA A 485 26.27 -20.31 -55.54
CA ALA A 485 25.39 -19.76 -56.56
C ALA A 485 26.18 -19.25 -57.78
N ALA A 486 27.36 -18.66 -57.57
CA ALA A 486 28.24 -18.23 -58.65
C ALA A 486 28.83 -19.43 -59.43
N GLU A 487 29.19 -20.52 -58.73
CA GLU A 487 29.63 -21.77 -59.36
C GLU A 487 28.51 -22.42 -60.18
N GLU A 488 27.29 -22.50 -59.65
CA GLU A 488 26.13 -23.03 -60.36
C GLU A 488 25.78 -22.18 -61.59
N ALA A 489 25.84 -20.86 -61.48
CA ALA A 489 25.64 -19.95 -62.61
C ALA A 489 26.73 -20.09 -63.67
N ALA A 490 28.00 -20.24 -63.26
CA ALA A 490 29.11 -20.49 -64.17
C ALA A 490 28.99 -21.86 -64.86
N ALA A 491 28.58 -22.89 -64.13
CA ALA A 491 28.33 -24.22 -64.69
C ALA A 491 27.15 -24.22 -65.67
N ALA A 492 26.07 -23.49 -65.36
CA ALA A 492 24.93 -23.32 -66.26
C ALA A 492 25.31 -22.54 -67.52
N ALA A 493 26.11 -21.48 -67.39
CA ALA A 493 26.64 -20.71 -68.53
C ALA A 493 27.58 -21.56 -69.40
N ALA A 494 28.44 -22.39 -68.79
CA ALA A 494 29.32 -23.31 -69.52
C ALA A 494 28.52 -24.42 -70.24
N ALA A 495 27.49 -24.96 -69.60
CA ALA A 495 26.59 -25.94 -70.22
C ALA A 495 25.79 -25.33 -71.39
N ALA A 496 25.32 -24.08 -71.24
CA ALA A 496 24.64 -23.35 -72.30
C ALA A 496 25.57 -22.96 -73.47
N ALA A 497 26.87 -22.77 -73.22
CA ALA A 497 27.86 -22.52 -74.26
C ALA A 497 28.32 -23.80 -74.99
N ALA A 498 28.15 -24.96 -74.35
CA ALA A 498 28.48 -26.27 -74.92
C ALA A 498 27.32 -26.90 -75.72
N ALA A 499 26.08 -26.47 -75.46
CA ALA A 499 24.88 -26.82 -76.22
C ALA A 499 24.70 -25.89 -77.43
#